data_AF-A0A4Y1QU97-F1
#
_entry.id   AF-A0A4Y1QU97-F1
#
_cell.length_a   1.000
_cell.length_b   1.000
_cell.length_c   1.000
_cell.angle_alpha   90.00
_cell.angle_beta   90.00
_cell.angle_gamma   90.00
#
_symmetry.space_group_name_H-M   'P 1'
#
loop_
_entity.id
_entity.type
_entity.pdbx_description
1 polymer ?
#
loop_
_entity_poly.entity_id
_entity_poly.type
_entity_poly.pdbx_seq_one_letter_code
_entity_poly.pdbx_strand_id
1 'polypeptide(L)'
;MNWKANELERQELEIQSSSNSELDAEVRRLEDQITNGYDGQTVSDELDHLLSESAEKIDSAKGELAARSRAVLAVRRQIDDVPSQSELIQYERRFSELNAQIQGKLQQTRKFYATYNALLEIKELMLKETSLLNSISSQFQDAITSTDGRMKLINSMEGIIKGSQQKLLKVQLGLKEEQKVCDALKAKHVAATAEQRHCYSLLKAFQEECTKNEVLRRSAA
;
A
#
# COMPACT_ATOMS: atom_id res chain seq x y z
N MET A 1 -47.20 -52.39 20.20
CA MET A 1 -47.16 -51.08 20.90
C MET A 1 -47.18 -51.21 22.42
N ASN A 2 -47.63 -52.32 23.03
CA ASN A 2 -47.79 -52.43 24.49
C ASN A 2 -46.50 -52.77 25.27
N TRP A 3 -45.53 -53.46 24.67
CA TRP A 3 -44.29 -53.86 25.38
C TRP A 3 -43.38 -52.66 25.71
N LYS A 4 -43.37 -51.64 24.85
CA LYS A 4 -42.53 -50.43 25.03
C LYS A 4 -43.07 -49.49 26.12
N ALA A 5 -44.39 -49.54 26.38
CA ALA A 5 -45.02 -48.80 27.47
C ALA A 5 -44.69 -49.44 28.83
N ASN A 6 -44.81 -50.76 28.96
CA ASN A 6 -44.43 -51.48 30.18
C ASN A 6 -42.93 -51.36 30.51
N GLU A 7 -42.07 -51.25 29.50
CA GLU A 7 -40.62 -51.04 29.70
C GLU A 7 -40.31 -49.66 30.30
N LEU A 8 -40.98 -48.62 29.80
CA LEU A 8 -40.83 -47.25 30.30
C LEU A 8 -41.38 -47.12 31.72
N GLU A 9 -42.53 -47.74 32.01
CA GLU A 9 -43.12 -47.75 33.34
C GLU A 9 -42.21 -48.47 34.36
N ARG A 10 -41.53 -49.54 33.95
CA ARG A 10 -40.51 -50.20 34.79
C ARG A 10 -39.30 -49.29 35.05
N GLN A 11 -38.81 -48.58 34.04
CA GLN A 11 -37.71 -47.63 34.20
C GLN A 11 -38.08 -46.45 35.12
N GLU A 12 -39.30 -45.94 35.00
CA GLU A 12 -39.80 -44.86 35.83
C GLU A 12 -39.97 -45.30 37.28
N LEU A 13 -40.47 -46.51 37.52
CA LEU A 13 -40.53 -47.11 38.86
C LEU A 13 -39.13 -47.36 39.44
N GLU A 14 -38.15 -47.72 38.62
CA GLU A 14 -36.77 -47.94 39.07
C GLU A 14 -36.07 -46.62 39.42
N ILE A 15 -36.28 -45.57 38.63
CA ILE A 15 -35.78 -44.20 38.92
C ILE A 15 -36.50 -43.61 40.14
N GLN A 16 -37.81 -43.80 40.26
CA GLN A 16 -38.54 -43.39 41.47
C GLN A 16 -38.09 -44.18 42.69
N SER A 17 -37.85 -45.48 42.55
CA SER A 17 -37.35 -46.30 43.65
C SER A 17 -35.93 -45.90 44.05
N SER A 18 -35.03 -45.60 43.11
CA SER A 18 -33.68 -45.15 43.42
C SER A 18 -33.71 -43.76 44.05
N SER A 19 -34.50 -42.84 43.50
CA SER A 19 -34.64 -41.48 44.03
C SER A 19 -35.30 -41.47 45.42
N ASN A 20 -36.33 -42.27 45.64
CA ASN A 20 -36.96 -42.42 46.96
C ASN A 20 -36.01 -43.12 47.94
N SER A 21 -35.22 -44.09 47.49
CA SER A 21 -34.21 -44.73 48.34
C SER A 21 -33.09 -43.77 48.74
N GLU A 22 -32.66 -42.89 47.85
CA GLU A 22 -31.69 -41.83 48.15
C GLU A 22 -32.28 -40.79 49.10
N LEU A 23 -33.54 -40.37 48.87
CA LEU A 23 -34.26 -39.48 49.78
C LEU A 23 -34.44 -40.11 51.17
N ASP A 24 -34.83 -41.37 51.25
CA ASP A 24 -35.02 -42.09 52.51
C ASP A 24 -33.68 -42.28 53.24
N ALA A 25 -32.58 -42.50 52.51
CA ALA A 25 -31.25 -42.57 53.10
C ALA A 25 -30.83 -41.20 53.68
N GLU A 26 -31.13 -40.11 52.98
CA GLU A 26 -30.83 -38.75 53.42
C GLU A 26 -31.72 -38.32 54.59
N VAL A 27 -33.00 -38.67 54.58
CA VAL A 27 -33.93 -38.43 55.69
C VAL A 27 -33.46 -39.20 56.94
N ARG A 28 -33.09 -40.48 56.81
CA ARG A 28 -32.52 -41.24 57.93
C ARG A 28 -31.21 -40.63 58.44
N ARG A 29 -30.35 -40.15 57.54
CA ARG A 29 -29.11 -39.45 57.90
C ARG A 29 -29.39 -38.19 58.73
N LEU A 30 -30.38 -37.40 58.32
CA LEU A 30 -30.81 -36.19 59.01
C LEU A 30 -31.49 -36.50 60.36
N GLU A 31 -32.30 -37.56 60.43
CA GLU A 31 -32.94 -38.02 61.67
C GLU A 31 -31.92 -38.54 62.69
N ASP A 32 -30.89 -39.28 62.25
CA ASP A 32 -29.78 -39.72 63.09
C ASP A 32 -28.92 -38.54 63.57
N GLN A 33 -28.75 -37.50 62.75
CA GLN A 33 -28.08 -36.27 63.15
C GLN A 33 -28.86 -35.53 64.26
N ILE A 34 -30.18 -35.40 64.12
CA ILE A 34 -31.03 -34.74 65.13
C ILE A 34 -31.05 -35.52 66.45
N THR A 35 -31.05 -36.86 66.40
CA THR A 35 -31.19 -37.71 67.59
C THR A 35 -29.89 -37.85 68.39
N ASN A 36 -28.72 -37.78 67.74
CA ASN A 36 -27.41 -37.88 68.40
C ASN A 36 -26.88 -36.55 68.98
N GLY A 37 -27.69 -35.48 68.97
CA GLY A 37 -27.23 -34.17 69.43
C GLY A 37 -26.10 -33.64 68.55
N TYR A 38 -26.36 -33.50 67.24
CA TYR A 38 -25.43 -32.83 66.32
C TYR A 38 -25.17 -31.40 66.80
N ASP A 39 -23.90 -31.10 67.06
CA ASP A 39 -23.45 -29.81 67.54
C ASP A 39 -23.86 -28.69 66.57
N GLY A 40 -24.33 -27.54 67.07
CA GLY A 40 -24.61 -26.37 66.23
C GLY A 40 -23.36 -25.91 65.46
N GLN A 41 -22.18 -26.31 65.96
CA GLN A 41 -20.89 -26.23 65.28
C GLN A 41 -20.90 -26.95 63.92
N THR A 42 -21.49 -28.13 63.80
CA THR A 42 -21.42 -28.95 62.57
C THR A 42 -22.28 -28.39 61.43
N VAL A 43 -23.40 -27.71 61.75
CA VAL A 43 -24.22 -27.00 60.75
C VAL A 43 -23.55 -25.68 60.33
N SER A 44 -22.90 -25.00 61.28
CA SER A 44 -22.08 -23.81 60.97
C SER A 44 -20.90 -24.19 60.07
N ASP A 45 -20.21 -25.29 60.38
CA ASP A 45 -19.06 -25.79 59.63
C ASP A 45 -19.46 -26.23 58.21
N GLU A 46 -20.64 -26.85 58.02
CA GLU A 46 -21.18 -27.19 56.70
C GLU A 46 -21.58 -25.95 55.89
N LEU A 47 -22.19 -24.95 56.53
CA LEU A 47 -22.53 -23.69 55.88
C LEU A 47 -21.26 -22.90 55.49
N ASP A 48 -20.26 -22.87 56.37
CA ASP A 48 -18.95 -22.26 56.11
C ASP A 48 -18.21 -22.99 54.99
N HIS A 49 -18.33 -24.33 54.93
CA HIS A 49 -17.81 -25.14 53.83
C HIS A 49 -18.51 -24.79 52.49
N LEU A 50 -19.83 -24.69 52.45
CA LEU A 50 -20.59 -24.29 51.26
C LEU A 50 -20.29 -22.85 50.83
N LEU A 51 -20.12 -21.93 51.79
CA LEU A 51 -19.71 -20.56 51.52
C LEU A 51 -18.28 -20.48 50.99
N SER A 52 -17.35 -21.28 51.53
CA SER A 52 -15.98 -21.39 51.05
C SER A 52 -15.94 -21.98 49.64
N GLU A 53 -16.70 -23.05 49.38
CA GLU A 53 -16.80 -23.66 48.05
C GLU A 53 -17.41 -22.68 47.02
N SER A 54 -18.43 -21.91 47.43
CA SER A 54 -19.02 -20.84 46.61
C SER A 54 -18.02 -19.71 46.35
N ALA A 55 -17.25 -19.29 47.36
CA ALA A 55 -16.21 -18.28 47.24
C ALA A 55 -15.08 -18.73 46.30
N GLU A 56 -14.64 -19.99 46.41
CA GLU A 56 -13.66 -20.59 45.51
C GLU A 56 -14.18 -20.68 44.07
N LYS A 57 -15.45 -21.06 43.87
CA LYS A 57 -16.11 -21.03 42.56
C LYS A 57 -16.14 -19.61 41.98
N ILE A 58 -16.45 -18.60 42.80
CA ILE A 58 -16.43 -17.19 42.41
C ILE A 58 -15.01 -16.74 42.03
N ASP A 59 -14.00 -17.09 42.82
CA ASP A 59 -12.62 -16.68 42.54
C ASP A 59 -12.03 -17.40 41.33
N SER A 60 -12.38 -18.67 41.12
CA SER A 60 -12.11 -19.41 39.89
C SER A 60 -12.75 -18.74 38.67
N ALA A 61 -14.04 -18.38 38.76
CA ALA A 61 -14.75 -17.68 37.69
C ALA A 61 -14.16 -16.29 37.40
N LYS A 62 -13.78 -15.53 38.44
CA LYS A 62 -13.04 -14.26 38.28
C LYS A 62 -11.69 -14.47 37.60
N GLY A 63 -10.97 -15.54 37.96
CA GLY A 63 -9.70 -15.93 37.33
C GLY A 63 -9.87 -16.23 35.84
N GLU A 64 -10.90 -16.98 35.48
CA GLU A 64 -11.23 -17.28 34.09
C GLU A 64 -11.62 -16.01 33.31
N LEU A 65 -12.46 -15.15 33.90
CA LEU A 65 -12.83 -13.87 33.31
C LEU A 65 -11.61 -12.98 33.07
N ALA A 66 -10.68 -12.93 34.03
CA ALA A 66 -9.44 -12.18 33.90
C ALA A 66 -8.55 -12.76 32.79
N ALA A 67 -8.44 -14.09 32.69
CA ALA A 67 -7.70 -14.75 31.61
C ALA A 67 -8.31 -14.43 30.22
N ARG A 68 -9.63 -14.54 30.08
CA ARG A 68 -10.35 -14.17 28.85
C ARG A 68 -10.17 -12.70 28.50
N SER A 69 -10.26 -11.80 29.49
CA SER A 69 -10.06 -10.36 29.28
C SER A 69 -8.64 -10.04 28.79
N ARG A 70 -7.61 -10.70 29.34
CA ARG A 70 -6.23 -10.58 28.85
C ARG A 70 -6.09 -11.08 27.42
N ALA A 71 -6.74 -12.20 27.07
CA ALA A 71 -6.74 -12.72 25.70
C ALA A 71 -7.42 -11.75 24.71
N VAL A 72 -8.57 -11.17 25.07
CA VAL A 72 -9.25 -10.14 24.25
C VAL A 72 -8.36 -8.92 24.04
N LEU A 73 -7.69 -8.44 25.09
CA LEU A 73 -6.74 -7.32 24.96
C LEU A 73 -5.54 -7.66 24.07
N ALA A 74 -5.04 -8.91 24.12
CA ALA A 74 -3.97 -9.34 23.25
C ALA A 74 -4.39 -9.34 21.78
N VAL A 75 -5.58 -9.85 21.45
CA VAL A 75 -6.14 -9.81 20.09
C VAL A 75 -6.39 -8.37 19.65
N ARG A 76 -6.91 -7.51 20.54
CA ARG A 76 -7.15 -6.10 20.20
C ARG A 76 -5.85 -5.37 19.83
N ARG A 77 -4.76 -5.61 20.57
CA ARG A 77 -3.44 -5.07 20.21
C ARG A 77 -2.98 -5.55 18.84
N GLN A 78 -3.16 -6.83 18.52
CA GLN A 78 -2.84 -7.35 17.18
C GLN A 78 -3.66 -6.70 16.07
N ILE A 79 -4.92 -6.33 16.35
CA ILE A 79 -5.76 -5.59 15.41
C ILE A 79 -5.29 -4.14 15.28
N ASP A 80 -4.97 -3.48 16.39
CA ASP A 80 -4.45 -2.11 16.41
C ASP A 80 -3.07 -1.99 15.71
N ASP A 81 -2.30 -3.08 15.67
CA ASP A 81 -1.04 -3.17 14.90
C ASP A 81 -1.27 -3.22 13.38
N VAL A 82 -2.50 -3.53 12.91
CA VAL A 82 -2.85 -3.54 11.49
C VAL A 82 -3.34 -2.15 11.10
N PRO A 83 -2.75 -1.52 10.07
CA PRO A 83 -3.18 -0.19 9.63
C PRO A 83 -4.64 -0.20 9.20
N SER A 84 -5.38 0.75 9.75
CA SER A 84 -6.77 1.02 9.41
C SER A 84 -6.92 1.47 7.94
N GLN A 85 -8.13 1.35 7.41
CA GLN A 85 -8.44 1.82 6.05
C GLN A 85 -8.08 3.31 5.85
N SER A 86 -8.29 4.15 6.87
CA SER A 86 -7.90 5.56 6.84
C SER A 86 -6.38 5.76 6.76
N GLU A 87 -5.59 4.95 7.46
CA GLU A 87 -4.12 5.02 7.40
C GLU A 87 -3.61 4.56 6.05
N LEU A 88 -4.18 3.50 5.48
CA LEU A 88 -3.84 3.05 4.13
C LEU A 88 -4.08 4.15 3.08
N ILE A 89 -5.21 4.84 3.14
CA ILE A 89 -5.52 5.97 2.24
C ILE A 89 -4.51 7.12 2.44
N GLN A 90 -4.11 7.41 3.68
CA GLN A 90 -3.08 8.42 3.96
C GLN A 90 -1.72 8.03 3.38
N TYR A 91 -1.33 6.77 3.52
CA TYR A 91 -0.09 6.25 2.94
C TYR A 91 -0.13 6.31 1.42
N GLU A 92 -1.21 5.87 0.79
CA GLU A 92 -1.37 5.94 -0.68
C GLU A 92 -1.20 7.38 -1.20
N ARG A 93 -1.84 8.34 -0.53
CA ARG A 93 -1.68 9.76 -0.85
C ARG A 93 -0.23 10.21 -0.70
N ARG A 94 0.42 9.87 0.43
CA ARG A 94 1.81 10.27 0.69
C ARG A 94 2.80 9.62 -0.27
N PHE A 95 2.58 8.38 -0.68
CA PHE A 95 3.34 7.71 -1.72
C PHE A 95 3.16 8.39 -3.09
N SER A 96 1.93 8.79 -3.43
CA SER A 96 1.65 9.52 -4.66
C SER A 96 2.36 10.88 -4.70
N GLU A 97 2.35 11.61 -3.58
CA GLU A 97 3.07 12.87 -3.41
C GLU A 97 4.60 12.68 -3.52
N LEU A 98 5.15 11.66 -2.85
CA LEU A 98 6.57 11.32 -2.95
C LEU A 98 6.96 10.96 -4.38
N ASN A 99 6.16 10.14 -5.06
CA ASN A 99 6.39 9.77 -6.46
C ASN A 99 6.39 11.01 -7.36
N ALA A 100 5.47 11.94 -7.18
CA ALA A 100 5.46 13.20 -7.93
C ALA A 100 6.74 14.02 -7.70
N GLN A 101 7.24 14.10 -6.45
CA GLN A 101 8.49 14.78 -6.15
C GLN A 101 9.71 14.10 -6.80
N ILE A 102 9.79 12.76 -6.74
CA ILE A 102 10.86 11.98 -7.37
C ILE A 102 10.86 12.22 -8.89
N GLN A 103 9.69 12.16 -9.53
CA GLN A 103 9.57 12.42 -10.97
C GLN A 103 9.97 13.86 -11.32
N GLY A 104 9.57 14.84 -10.51
CA GLY A 104 9.98 16.24 -10.68
C GLY A 104 11.50 16.41 -10.59
N LYS A 105 12.15 15.78 -9.61
CA LYS A 105 13.61 15.79 -9.47
C LYS A 105 14.31 15.10 -10.63
N LEU A 106 13.81 13.95 -11.09
CA LEU A 106 14.35 13.26 -12.25
C LEU A 106 14.28 14.13 -13.52
N GLN A 107 13.15 14.81 -13.74
CA GLN A 107 13.00 15.74 -14.86
C GLN A 107 13.97 16.92 -14.76
N GLN A 108 14.14 17.48 -13.55
CA GLN A 108 15.09 18.57 -13.31
C GLN A 108 16.53 18.13 -13.60
N THR A 109 16.94 16.97 -13.09
CA THR A 109 18.26 16.38 -13.33
C THR A 109 18.52 16.16 -14.82
N ARG A 110 17.55 15.60 -15.55
CA ARG A 110 17.64 15.42 -17.01
C ARG A 110 17.83 16.76 -17.74
N LYS A 111 17.10 17.81 -17.35
CA LYS A 111 17.28 19.16 -17.92
C LYS A 111 18.69 19.69 -17.65
N PHE A 112 19.22 19.52 -16.45
CA PHE A 112 20.59 19.94 -16.15
C PHE A 112 21.63 19.20 -16.99
N TYR A 113 21.51 17.88 -17.16
CA TYR A 113 22.41 17.12 -18.03
C TYR A 113 22.29 17.55 -19.49
N ALA A 114 21.07 17.79 -19.99
CA ALA A 114 20.88 18.27 -21.36
C ALA A 114 21.56 19.64 -21.58
N THR A 115 21.36 20.59 -20.67
CA THR A 115 22.03 21.89 -20.73
C THR A 115 23.55 21.76 -20.62
N TYR A 116 24.04 20.93 -19.70
CA TYR A 116 25.47 20.69 -19.54
C TYR A 116 26.10 20.13 -20.81
N ASN A 117 25.49 19.11 -21.41
CA ASN A 117 25.97 18.50 -22.65
C ASN A 117 25.97 19.50 -23.81
N ALA A 118 24.91 20.31 -23.94
CA ALA A 118 24.86 21.36 -24.95
C ALA A 118 25.97 22.42 -24.75
N LEU A 119 26.21 22.85 -23.51
CA LEU A 119 27.30 23.78 -23.20
C LEU A 119 28.68 23.17 -23.46
N LEU A 120 28.86 21.88 -23.20
CA LEU A 120 30.09 21.16 -23.48
C LEU A 120 30.36 21.10 -24.99
N GLU A 121 29.35 20.77 -25.79
CA GLU A 121 29.45 20.78 -27.25
C GLU A 121 29.78 22.17 -27.80
N ILE A 122 29.13 23.21 -27.29
CA ILE A 122 29.43 24.61 -27.65
C ILE A 122 30.88 24.95 -27.33
N LYS A 123 31.35 24.61 -26.11
CA LYS A 123 32.75 24.84 -25.71
C LYS A 123 33.72 24.13 -26.66
N GLU A 124 33.46 22.88 -27.02
CA GLU A 124 34.31 22.14 -27.95
C GLU A 124 34.33 22.77 -29.35
N LEU A 125 33.19 23.26 -29.84
CA LEU A 125 33.11 23.97 -31.11
C LEU A 125 33.88 25.30 -31.07
N MET A 126 33.75 26.07 -29.98
CA MET A 126 34.52 27.31 -29.79
C MET A 126 36.02 27.06 -29.74
N LEU A 127 36.47 25.96 -29.11
CA LEU A 127 37.89 25.57 -29.11
C LEU A 127 38.38 25.24 -30.51
N LYS A 128 37.60 24.48 -31.29
CA LYS A 128 37.91 24.15 -32.69
C LYS A 128 37.98 25.43 -33.56
N GLU A 129 37.07 26.37 -33.36
CA GLU A 129 37.09 27.68 -34.04
C GLU A 129 38.33 28.50 -33.67
N THR A 130 38.67 28.56 -32.38
CA THR A 130 39.88 29.24 -31.90
C THR A 130 41.14 28.64 -32.54
N SER A 131 41.27 27.31 -32.54
CA SER A 131 42.39 26.61 -33.18
C SER A 131 42.45 26.88 -34.68
N LEU A 132 41.29 26.92 -35.36
CA LEU A 132 41.21 27.23 -36.79
C LEU A 132 41.66 28.66 -37.08
N LEU A 133 41.18 29.64 -36.32
CA LEU A 133 41.58 31.05 -36.47
C LEU A 133 43.08 31.24 -36.23
N ASN A 134 43.64 30.60 -35.21
CA ASN A 134 45.09 30.61 -34.96
C ASN A 134 45.88 30.01 -36.12
N SER A 135 45.40 28.90 -36.70
CA SER A 135 46.04 28.27 -37.86
C SER A 135 45.99 29.17 -39.10
N ILE A 136 44.85 29.82 -39.36
CA ILE A 136 44.71 30.78 -40.46
C ILE A 136 45.65 31.97 -40.27
N SER A 137 45.69 32.55 -39.06
CA SER A 137 46.57 33.68 -38.73
C SER A 137 48.04 33.35 -38.96
N SER A 138 48.48 32.15 -38.54
CA SER A 138 49.85 31.68 -38.77
C SER A 138 50.14 31.45 -40.25
N GLN A 139 49.24 30.79 -41.00
CA GLN A 139 49.44 30.57 -42.44
C GLN A 139 49.44 31.86 -43.24
N PHE A 140 48.68 32.88 -42.82
CA PHE A 140 48.52 34.12 -43.57
C PHE A 140 49.84 34.86 -43.76
N GLN A 141 50.65 34.96 -42.69
CA GLN A 141 51.92 35.71 -42.72
C GLN A 141 52.90 35.12 -43.73
N ASP A 142 53.04 33.80 -43.77
CA ASP A 142 53.97 33.12 -44.68
C ASP A 142 53.41 33.08 -46.11
N ALA A 143 52.10 32.82 -46.27
CA ALA A 143 51.48 32.62 -47.56
C ALA A 143 51.39 33.90 -48.41
N ILE A 144 51.23 35.08 -47.79
CA ILE A 144 51.05 36.34 -48.53
C ILE A 144 52.30 36.77 -49.30
N THR A 145 53.48 36.32 -48.87
CA THR A 145 54.79 36.69 -49.42
C THR A 145 55.00 36.20 -50.86
N SER A 146 54.23 35.21 -51.33
CA SER A 146 54.39 34.62 -52.66
C SER A 146 53.04 34.39 -53.35
N THR A 147 53.02 34.43 -54.69
CA THR A 147 51.80 34.16 -55.47
C THR A 147 51.28 32.73 -55.28
N ASP A 148 52.18 31.75 -55.21
CA ASP A 148 51.83 30.35 -54.95
C ASP A 148 51.26 30.15 -53.54
N GLY A 149 51.87 30.79 -52.52
CA GLY A 149 51.36 30.79 -51.15
C GLY A 149 49.94 31.38 -51.07
N ARG A 150 49.69 32.51 -51.74
CA ARG A 150 48.34 33.12 -51.82
C ARG A 150 47.31 32.17 -52.42
N MET A 151 47.65 31.46 -53.50
CA MET A 151 46.74 30.51 -54.13
C MET A 151 46.46 29.29 -53.22
N LYS A 152 47.47 28.77 -52.52
CA LYS A 152 47.30 27.69 -51.52
C LYS A 152 46.39 28.12 -50.36
N LEU A 153 46.55 29.35 -49.86
CA LEU A 153 45.70 29.89 -48.80
C LEU A 153 44.23 29.99 -49.26
N ILE A 154 43.98 30.47 -50.48
CA ILE A 154 42.63 30.54 -51.06
C ILE A 154 42.00 29.13 -51.14
N ASN A 155 42.72 28.15 -51.67
CA ASN A 155 42.24 26.77 -51.77
C ASN A 155 41.94 26.16 -50.39
N SER A 156 42.78 26.44 -49.39
CA SER A 156 42.58 26.01 -48.00
C SER A 156 41.31 26.62 -47.39
N MET A 157 41.11 27.94 -47.55
CA MET A 157 39.90 28.63 -47.09
C MET A 157 38.64 28.10 -47.77
N GLU A 158 38.68 27.85 -49.08
CA GLU A 158 37.56 27.27 -49.81
C GLU A 158 37.22 25.86 -49.30
N GLY A 159 38.23 25.04 -49.00
CA GLY A 159 38.06 23.73 -48.38
C GLY A 159 37.42 23.81 -47.00
N ILE A 160 37.84 24.75 -46.16
CA ILE A 160 37.27 24.99 -44.82
C ILE A 160 35.79 25.38 -44.92
N ILE A 161 35.45 26.32 -45.82
CA ILE A 161 34.07 26.77 -46.03
C ILE A 161 33.19 25.61 -46.48
N LYS A 162 33.63 24.84 -47.49
CA LYS A 162 32.89 23.67 -47.99
C LYS A 162 32.69 22.62 -46.90
N GLY A 163 33.74 22.31 -46.13
CA GLY A 163 33.65 21.36 -45.01
C GLY A 163 32.71 21.83 -43.90
N SER A 164 32.70 23.13 -43.60
CA SER A 164 31.78 23.73 -42.62
C SER A 164 30.32 23.67 -43.09
N GLN A 165 30.07 24.03 -44.35
CA GLN A 165 28.73 23.95 -44.96
C GLN A 165 28.19 22.52 -44.97
N GLN A 166 29.02 21.53 -45.30
CA GLN A 166 28.62 20.11 -45.28
C GLN A 166 28.23 19.64 -43.87
N LYS A 167 29.02 20.02 -42.84
CA LYS A 167 28.70 19.69 -41.44
C LYS A 167 27.39 20.35 -41.00
N LEU A 168 27.19 21.62 -41.34
CA LEU A 168 25.96 22.35 -41.02
C LEU A 168 24.74 21.67 -41.63
N LEU A 169 24.79 21.31 -42.91
CA LEU A 169 23.70 20.60 -43.60
C LEU A 169 23.38 19.26 -42.91
N LYS A 170 24.41 18.49 -42.52
CA LYS A 170 24.21 17.21 -41.81
C LYS A 170 23.50 17.41 -40.47
N VAL A 171 23.90 18.41 -39.69
CA VAL A 171 23.27 18.73 -38.40
C VAL A 171 21.82 19.21 -38.60
N GLN A 172 21.57 20.07 -39.60
CA GLN A 172 20.22 20.55 -39.91
C GLN A 172 19.27 19.42 -40.34
N LEU A 173 19.76 18.46 -41.13
CA LEU A 173 18.98 17.28 -41.51
C LEU A 173 18.65 16.41 -40.29
N GLY A 174 19.62 16.16 -39.41
CA GLY A 174 19.40 15.42 -38.17
C GLY A 174 18.39 16.12 -37.24
N LEU A 175 18.51 17.44 -37.09
CA LEU A 175 17.57 18.25 -36.31
C LEU A 175 16.14 18.13 -36.85
N LYS A 176 15.96 18.20 -38.18
CA LYS A 176 14.63 18.07 -38.80
C LYS A 176 14.02 16.70 -38.55
N GLU A 177 14.83 15.63 -38.57
CA GLU A 177 14.32 14.28 -38.30
C GLU A 177 13.93 14.10 -36.84
N GLU A 178 14.77 14.54 -35.91
CA GLU A 178 14.46 14.50 -34.47
C GLU A 178 13.22 15.34 -34.13
N GLN A 179 13.05 16.49 -34.79
CA GLN A 179 11.88 17.34 -34.63
C GLN A 179 10.58 16.60 -35.01
N LYS A 180 10.58 15.84 -36.11
CA LYS A 180 9.41 15.03 -36.49
C LYS A 180 9.10 13.96 -35.46
N VAL A 181 10.12 13.29 -34.93
CA VAL A 181 9.96 12.27 -33.88
C VAL A 181 9.36 12.89 -32.62
N CYS A 182 9.88 14.06 -32.22
CA CYS A 182 9.37 14.83 -31.09
C CYS A 182 7.90 15.22 -31.27
N ASP A 183 7.53 15.73 -32.45
CA ASP A 183 6.16 16.15 -32.74
C ASP A 183 5.20 14.95 -32.81
N ALA A 184 5.63 13.81 -33.35
CA ALA A 184 4.86 12.57 -33.33
C ALA A 184 4.63 12.07 -31.89
N LEU A 185 5.63 12.14 -31.02
CA LEU A 185 5.50 11.78 -29.61
C LEU A 185 4.57 12.73 -28.85
N LYS A 186 4.67 14.04 -29.10
CA LYS A 186 3.75 15.03 -28.52
C LYS A 186 2.30 14.76 -28.94
N ALA A 187 2.06 14.47 -30.22
CA ALA A 187 0.72 14.15 -30.71
C ALA A 187 0.15 12.90 -30.03
N LYS A 188 0.95 11.83 -29.90
CA LYS A 188 0.56 10.62 -29.15
C LYS A 188 0.22 10.91 -27.69
N HIS A 189 1.04 11.74 -27.02
CA HIS A 189 0.80 12.11 -25.63
C HIS A 189 -0.50 12.90 -25.45
N VAL A 190 -0.80 13.85 -26.35
CA VAL A 190 -2.05 14.62 -26.35
C VAL A 190 -3.25 13.69 -26.54
N ALA A 191 -3.17 12.74 -27.49
CA ALA A 191 -4.22 11.76 -27.74
C ALA A 191 -4.49 10.87 -26.51
N ALA A 192 -3.45 10.29 -25.91
CA ALA A 192 -3.58 9.47 -24.70
C ALA A 192 -4.15 10.25 -23.52
N THR A 193 -3.76 11.53 -23.37
CA THR A 193 -4.31 12.41 -22.32
C THR A 193 -5.79 12.70 -22.55
N ALA A 194 -6.22 12.88 -23.81
CA ALA A 194 -7.62 13.07 -24.14
C ALA A 194 -8.45 11.81 -23.84
N GLU A 195 -7.93 10.64 -24.18
CA GLU A 195 -8.57 9.34 -23.87
C GLU A 195 -8.67 9.13 -22.35
N GLN A 196 -7.61 9.40 -21.59
CA GLN A 196 -7.64 9.35 -20.12
C GLN A 196 -8.75 10.24 -19.53
N ARG A 197 -8.88 11.48 -20.03
CA ARG A 197 -9.95 12.41 -19.58
C ARG A 197 -11.33 11.88 -19.93
N HIS A 198 -11.48 11.25 -21.10
CA HIS A 198 -12.73 10.64 -21.52
C HIS A 198 -13.11 9.47 -20.60
N CYS A 199 -12.18 8.54 -20.34
CA CYS A 199 -12.38 7.41 -19.42
C CYS A 199 -12.75 7.88 -18.01
N TYR A 200 -12.07 8.92 -17.49
CA TYR A 200 -12.40 9.49 -16.19
C TYR A 200 -13.83 10.05 -16.15
N SER A 201 -14.25 10.75 -17.21
CA SER A 201 -15.59 11.31 -17.31
C SER A 201 -16.65 10.20 -17.35
N LEU A 202 -16.40 9.12 -18.09
CA LEU A 202 -17.29 7.96 -18.13
C LEU A 202 -17.39 7.25 -16.78
N LEU A 203 -16.27 7.08 -16.08
CA LEU A 203 -16.24 6.47 -14.75
C LEU A 203 -17.02 7.31 -13.72
N LYS A 204 -16.90 8.65 -13.80
CA LYS A 204 -17.68 9.55 -12.95
C LYS A 204 -19.18 9.43 -13.23
N ALA A 205 -19.60 9.43 -14.51
CA ALA A 205 -20.99 9.25 -14.88
C ALA A 205 -21.54 7.89 -14.40
N PHE A 206 -20.76 6.82 -14.56
CA PHE A 206 -21.11 5.50 -14.04
C PHE A 206 -21.30 5.51 -12.52
N GLN A 207 -20.40 6.16 -11.77
CA GLN A 207 -20.52 6.28 -10.31
C GLN A 207 -21.77 7.07 -9.89
N GLU A 208 -22.13 8.11 -10.64
CA GLU A 208 -23.37 8.86 -10.42
C GLU A 208 -24.63 7.99 -10.66
N GLU A 209 -24.65 7.15 -11.71
CA GLU A 209 -25.76 6.22 -11.94
C GLU A 209 -25.83 5.10 -10.88
N CYS A 210 -24.69 4.59 -10.42
CA CYS A 210 -24.64 3.62 -9.32
C CYS A 210 -25.23 4.19 -8.03
N THR A 211 -24.87 5.43 -7.67
CA THR A 211 -25.41 6.08 -6.47
C THR A 211 -26.92 6.33 -6.59
N LYS A 212 -27.42 6.73 -7.76
CA LYS A 212 -28.86 6.82 -8.03
C LYS A 212 -29.56 5.46 -7.87
N ASN A 213 -28.97 4.38 -8.41
CA ASN A 213 -29.53 3.04 -8.30
C ASN A 213 -29.64 2.58 -6.84
N GLU A 214 -28.61 2.83 -6.03
CA GLU A 214 -28.62 2.52 -4.60
C GLU A 214 -29.71 3.28 -3.85
N VAL A 215 -29.89 4.57 -4.14
CA VAL A 215 -30.97 5.38 -3.54
C VAL A 215 -32.34 4.81 -3.90
N LEU A 216 -32.55 4.48 -5.17
CA LEU A 216 -33.81 3.88 -5.64
C LEU A 216 -34.09 2.53 -4.94
N ARG A 217 -33.08 1.66 -4.82
CA ARG A 217 -33.21 0.38 -4.10
C ARG A 217 -33.57 0.57 -2.63
N ARG A 218 -33.00 1.58 -1.96
CA ARG A 218 -33.33 1.89 -0.56
C ARG A 218 -34.73 2.49 -0.40
N SER A 219 -35.24 3.20 -1.40
CA SER A 219 -36.61 3.75 -1.38
C SER A 219 -37.70 2.73 -1.77
N ALA A 220 -37.31 1.62 -2.39
CA ALA A 220 -38.21 0.54 -2.82
C ALA A 220 -38.33 -0.61 -1.79
N ALA A 221 -37.59 -0.54 -0.68
CA ALA A 221 -37.65 -1.44 0.46
C ALA A 221 -38.32 -0.73 1.65
#